data_AF-A0AAF0TVN5-F1
#
_entry.id   AF-A0AAF0TVN5-F1
#
_cell.length_a   1.000
_cell.length_b   1.000
_cell.length_c   1.000
_cell.angle_alpha   90.00
_cell.angle_beta   90.00
_cell.angle_gamma   90.00
#
_symmetry.space_group_name_H-M   'P 1'
#
loop_
_entity.id
_entity.type
_entity.pdbx_description
1 polymer ?
#
loop_
_entity_poly.entity_id
_entity_poly.type
_entity_poly.pdbx_seq_one_letter_code
_entity_poly.pdbx_strand_id
1 'polypeptide(L)'
;METLFPDIHNLVLQQQSTIADLWTPQGWKFVFRRYLNDWEIPRVTEIFRSIDQFSGLEIGRDRLQWLGNSKGIFKVGAVYKKLNHPNLQLLKWPWKHIWKAKIPYKVSCFVWLLTKEAVLTQDNLMKRGITLCSRCFFCGKTAETVNHLFIQCKVTDQLWNLFLRRKSISWSMPGRISEALFSWEEAGTQAKNRSNWRIVPATIWWTI
;
A
#
# COMPACT_ATOMS: atom_id res chain seq x y z
N MET A 1 16.52 4.42 -23.61
CA MET A 1 16.23 4.19 -25.04
C MET A 1 15.20 3.08 -25.21
N GLU A 2 15.38 1.92 -24.59
CA GLU A 2 14.46 0.77 -24.64
C GLU A 2 12.97 1.10 -24.38
N THR A 3 12.67 1.94 -23.38
CA THR A 3 11.29 2.28 -23.02
C THR A 3 10.65 3.38 -23.86
N LEU A 4 11.45 4.37 -24.31
CA LEU A 4 10.95 5.56 -25.01
C LEU A 4 11.05 5.45 -26.55
N PHE A 5 12.02 4.68 -27.04
CA PHE A 5 12.32 4.50 -28.47
C PHE A 5 12.60 3.02 -28.78
N PRO A 6 11.63 2.11 -28.54
CA PRO A 6 11.84 0.67 -28.67
C PRO A 6 12.18 0.24 -30.10
N ASP A 7 11.63 0.94 -31.09
CA ASP A 7 11.88 0.72 -32.51
C ASP A 7 13.33 1.01 -32.92
N ILE A 8 13.89 2.14 -32.48
CA ILE A 8 15.30 2.48 -32.72
C ILE A 8 16.22 1.58 -31.88
N HIS A 9 15.85 1.30 -30.63
CA HIS A 9 16.62 0.42 -29.74
C HIS A 9 16.86 -0.97 -30.37
N ASN A 10 15.85 -1.52 -31.03
CA ASN A 10 15.94 -2.81 -31.72
C ASN A 10 16.85 -2.80 -32.96
N LEU A 11 17.20 -1.63 -33.49
CA LEU A 11 18.12 -1.48 -34.62
C LEU A 11 19.57 -1.29 -34.18
N VAL A 12 19.81 -0.81 -32.96
CA VAL A 12 21.15 -0.57 -32.41
C VAL A 12 21.81 -1.92 -32.07
N LEU A 13 23.05 -2.12 -32.52
CA LEU A 13 23.84 -3.32 -32.19
C LEU A 13 24.42 -3.27 -30.77
N GLN A 14 24.64 -2.07 -30.24
CA GLN A 14 25.28 -1.79 -28.95
C GLN A 14 24.25 -1.68 -27.80
N GLN A 15 23.29 -2.61 -27.71
CA GLN A 15 22.19 -2.49 -26.73
C GLN A 15 22.64 -2.55 -25.27
N GLN A 16 23.80 -3.15 -25.01
CA GLN A 16 24.37 -3.29 -23.66
C GLN A 16 25.41 -2.20 -23.34
N SER A 17 25.65 -1.27 -24.26
CA SER A 17 26.61 -0.17 -24.06
C SER A 17 26.03 0.93 -23.18
N THR A 18 26.88 1.53 -22.34
CA THR A 18 26.50 2.68 -21.52
C THR A 18 26.48 3.95 -22.36
N ILE A 19 25.86 5.02 -21.85
CA ILE A 19 25.88 6.34 -22.50
C ILE A 19 27.33 6.84 -22.68
N ALA A 20 28.21 6.56 -21.71
CA ALA A 20 29.62 6.92 -21.78
C ALA A 20 30.36 6.19 -22.93
N ASP A 21 30.03 4.93 -23.19
CA ASP A 21 30.63 4.15 -24.29
C ASP A 21 30.19 4.65 -25.68
N LEU A 22 29.00 5.24 -25.75
CA LEU A 22 28.40 5.72 -27.01
C LEU A 22 28.80 7.17 -27.34
N TRP A 23 29.41 7.90 -26.41
CA TRP A 23 29.83 9.28 -26.61
C TRP A 23 31.31 9.37 -27.04
N THR A 24 31.58 10.10 -28.11
CA THR A 24 32.94 10.39 -28.59
C THR A 24 33.14 11.89 -28.78
N PRO A 25 34.39 12.41 -28.85
CA PRO A 25 34.63 13.82 -29.16
C PRO A 25 34.03 14.27 -30.51
N GLN A 26 33.77 13.33 -31.42
CA GLN A 26 33.15 13.55 -32.72
C GLN A 26 31.61 13.39 -32.70
N GLY A 27 31.02 13.10 -31.54
CA GLY A 27 29.59 12.95 -31.32
C GLY A 27 29.16 11.53 -30.91
N TRP A 28 27.86 11.27 -31.01
CA TRP A 28 27.25 9.99 -30.67
C TRP A 28 27.58 8.88 -31.68
N LYS A 29 28.10 7.76 -31.20
CA LYS A 29 28.48 6.59 -32.01
C LYS A 29 27.46 5.46 -31.90
N PHE A 30 26.33 5.62 -32.59
CA PHE A 30 25.34 4.55 -32.76
C PHE A 30 25.65 3.69 -33.98
N VAL A 31 25.79 2.38 -33.79
CA VAL A 31 25.93 1.40 -34.87
C VAL A 31 24.60 0.66 -35.05
N PHE A 32 24.00 0.83 -36.22
CA PHE A 32 22.75 0.18 -36.58
C PHE A 32 22.99 -1.10 -37.38
N ARG A 33 22.14 -2.11 -37.19
CA ARG A 33 22.21 -3.39 -37.94
C ARG A 33 21.88 -3.27 -39.43
N ARG A 34 21.26 -2.16 -39.84
CA ARG A 34 20.94 -1.79 -41.23
C ARG A 34 20.92 -0.26 -41.38
N TYR A 35 20.92 0.22 -42.61
CA TYR A 35 20.64 1.63 -42.89
C TYR A 35 19.26 2.03 -42.36
N LEU A 36 19.18 3.26 -41.87
CA LEU A 36 17.95 3.88 -41.40
C LEU A 36 17.09 4.24 -42.60
N ASN A 37 15.79 4.00 -42.48
CA ASN A 37 14.82 4.50 -43.43
C ASN A 37 14.51 5.97 -43.17
N ASP A 38 13.99 6.69 -44.16
CA ASP A 38 13.67 8.12 -44.06
C ASP A 38 12.75 8.46 -42.87
N TRP A 39 11.82 7.56 -42.52
CA TRP A 39 10.91 7.75 -41.38
C TRP A 39 11.56 7.47 -40.00
N GLU A 40 12.73 6.82 -39.96
CA GLU A 40 13.48 6.52 -38.73
C GLU A 40 14.46 7.66 -38.36
N ILE A 41 14.91 8.43 -39.35
CA ILE A 41 15.83 9.58 -39.16
C ILE A 41 15.29 10.61 -38.16
N PRO A 42 14.01 11.04 -38.21
CA PRO A 42 13.46 11.99 -37.24
C PRO A 42 13.47 11.46 -35.81
N ARG A 43 13.30 10.14 -35.62
CA ARG A 43 13.30 9.51 -34.30
C ARG A 43 14.69 9.47 -33.69
N VAL A 44 15.71 9.16 -34.50
CA VAL A 44 17.11 9.25 -34.06
C VAL A 44 17.47 10.69 -33.68
N THR A 45 16.96 11.66 -34.43
CA THR A 45 17.15 13.08 -34.12
C THR A 45 16.49 13.46 -32.79
N GLU A 46 15.31 12.91 -32.50
CA GLU A 46 14.63 13.12 -31.22
C GLU A 46 15.38 12.50 -30.03
N ILE A 47 16.02 11.34 -30.24
CA ILE A 47 16.93 10.75 -29.25
C ILE A 47 18.07 11.72 -28.95
N PHE A 48 18.78 12.21 -29.97
CA PHE A 48 19.89 13.14 -29.76
C PHE A 48 19.42 14.41 -29.04
N ARG A 49 18.29 14.99 -29.46
CA ARG A 49 17.70 16.14 -28.78
C ARG A 49 17.40 15.86 -27.31
N SER A 50 16.83 14.69 -27.00
CA SER A 50 16.51 14.30 -25.62
C SER A 50 17.76 14.15 -24.76
N ILE A 51 18.85 13.64 -25.36
CA ILE A 51 20.13 13.51 -24.65
C ILE A 51 20.79 14.88 -24.47
N ASP A 52 20.79 15.74 -25.49
CA ASP A 52 21.38 17.08 -25.43
C ASP A 52 20.65 18.01 -24.44
N GLN A 53 19.34 17.83 -24.27
CA GLN A 53 18.56 18.55 -23.26
C GLN A 53 18.90 18.12 -21.82
N PHE A 54 19.53 16.96 -21.64
CA PHE A 54 19.88 16.45 -20.33
C PHE A 54 21.23 17.03 -19.88
N SER A 55 21.17 18.11 -19.10
CA SER A 55 22.33 18.79 -18.52
C SER A 55 22.94 18.12 -17.28
N GLY A 56 22.48 16.89 -16.95
CA GLY A 56 22.88 16.18 -15.73
C GLY A 56 24.09 15.26 -15.86
N LEU A 57 24.78 15.26 -17.01
CA LEU A 57 25.98 14.46 -17.23
C LEU A 57 27.22 15.26 -16.81
N GLU A 58 28.02 14.67 -15.93
CA GLU A 58 29.35 15.16 -15.56
C GLU A 58 30.39 14.10 -15.93
N ILE A 59 31.60 14.53 -16.28
CA ILE A 59 32.71 13.60 -16.49
C ILE A 59 33.07 13.00 -15.13
N GLY A 60 32.77 11.72 -14.93
CA GLY A 60 33.05 11.05 -13.66
C GLY A 60 32.37 9.69 -13.53
N ARG A 61 32.43 9.12 -12.32
CA ARG A 61 31.69 7.90 -11.96
C ARG A 61 30.22 8.24 -11.71
N ASP A 62 29.33 7.35 -12.15
CA ASP A 62 27.91 7.43 -11.89
C ASP A 62 27.59 7.54 -10.40
N ARG A 63 26.57 8.33 -10.07
CA ARG A 63 26.08 8.51 -8.70
C ARG A 63 24.57 8.39 -8.68
N LEU A 64 24.04 7.76 -7.64
CA LEU A 64 22.61 7.74 -7.39
C LEU A 64 22.14 9.16 -7.04
N GLN A 65 21.21 9.69 -7.83
CA GLN A 65 20.49 10.93 -7.51
C GLN A 65 19.07 10.64 -7.04
N TRP A 66 18.68 11.31 -5.96
CA TRP A 66 17.33 11.26 -5.43
C TRP A 66 16.40 12.25 -6.14
N LEU A 67 15.42 11.73 -6.88
CA LEU A 67 14.42 12.53 -7.61
C LEU A 67 13.44 13.31 -6.71
N GLY A 68 13.49 13.12 -5.40
CA GLY A 68 12.57 13.79 -4.47
C GLY A 68 12.99 15.20 -4.04
N ASN A 69 14.10 15.74 -4.56
CA ASN A 69 14.41 17.17 -4.47
C ASN A 69 15.32 17.62 -5.64
N SER A 70 15.34 18.92 -5.91
CA SER A 70 16.15 19.53 -6.98
C SER A 70 17.66 19.40 -6.77
N LYS A 71 18.12 19.03 -5.57
CA LYS A 71 19.54 18.84 -5.26
C LYS A 71 20.01 17.41 -5.51
N GLY A 72 19.12 16.47 -5.83
CA GLY A 72 19.48 15.06 -6.02
C GLY A 72 19.97 14.34 -4.75
N ILE A 73 19.89 14.96 -3.57
CA ILE A 73 20.45 14.40 -2.33
C ILE A 73 19.38 13.65 -1.56
N PHE A 74 19.64 12.37 -1.27
CA PHE A 74 18.77 11.58 -0.40
C PHE A 74 18.84 12.09 1.04
N LYS A 75 17.69 12.44 1.62
CA LYS A 75 17.58 12.80 3.04
C LYS A 75 16.40 12.06 3.65
N VAL A 76 16.66 11.25 4.66
CA VAL A 76 15.65 10.47 5.39
C VAL A 76 14.47 11.36 5.81
N GLY A 77 14.75 12.51 6.44
CA GLY A 77 13.69 13.45 6.87
C GLY A 77 12.83 14.00 5.73
N ALA A 78 13.39 14.22 4.53
CA ALA A 78 12.64 14.67 3.37
C ALA A 78 11.73 13.56 2.82
N VAL A 79 12.22 12.31 2.80
CA VAL A 79 11.43 11.14 2.41
C VAL A 79 10.28 10.92 3.39
N TYR A 80 10.54 10.93 4.70
CA TYR A 80 9.50 10.80 5.72
C TYR A 80 8.42 11.87 5.57
N LYS A 81 8.80 13.13 5.35
CA LYS A 81 7.83 14.21 5.10
C LYS A 81 7.00 13.97 3.84
N LYS A 82 7.60 13.45 2.77
CA LYS A 82 6.90 13.12 1.51
C LYS A 82 5.94 11.93 1.69
N LEU A 83 6.38 10.87 2.37
CA LEU A 83 5.56 9.68 2.63
C LEU A 83 4.42 9.95 3.63
N ASN A 84 4.69 10.79 4.63
CA ASN A 84 3.70 11.19 5.65
C ASN A 84 2.93 12.46 5.27
N HIS A 85 3.11 12.99 4.06
CA HIS A 85 2.25 14.06 3.58
C HIS A 85 0.80 13.56 3.67
N PRO A 86 -0.14 14.32 4.25
CA PRO A 86 -1.48 13.82 4.53
C PRO A 86 -2.15 13.34 3.24
N ASN A 87 -2.07 12.03 3.01
CA ASN A 87 -2.82 11.37 1.97
C ASN A 87 -4.24 11.23 2.49
N LEU A 88 -5.22 11.62 1.68
CA LEU A 88 -6.64 11.46 2.03
C LEU A 88 -7.00 10.01 2.39
N GLN A 89 -6.21 9.03 1.93
CA GLN A 89 -6.35 7.62 2.30
C GLN A 89 -5.96 7.33 3.78
N LEU A 90 -5.01 8.06 4.37
CA LEU A 90 -4.64 7.90 5.79
C LEU A 90 -5.72 8.42 6.74
N LEU A 91 -6.59 9.34 6.30
CA LEU A 91 -7.73 9.81 7.09
C LEU A 91 -8.76 8.70 7.35
N LYS A 92 -8.84 7.69 6.48
CA LYS A 92 -9.77 6.55 6.62
C LYS A 92 -9.22 5.39 7.45
N TRP A 93 -7.96 5.45 7.89
CA TRP A 93 -7.36 4.38 8.69
C TRP A 93 -7.74 4.51 10.18
N PRO A 94 -8.28 3.48 10.84
CA PRO A 94 -8.83 3.57 12.20
C PRO A 94 -7.78 3.58 13.32
N TRP A 95 -6.68 4.34 13.17
CA TRP A 95 -5.54 4.34 14.10
C TRP A 95 -5.91 4.70 15.54
N LYS A 96 -6.96 5.52 15.74
CA LYS A 96 -7.40 5.92 17.08
C LYS A 96 -7.97 4.75 17.88
N HIS A 97 -8.61 3.79 17.22
CA HIS A 97 -9.12 2.57 17.85
C HIS A 97 -8.01 1.56 18.15
N ILE A 98 -6.92 1.61 17.38
CA ILE A 98 -5.77 0.73 17.55
C ILE A 98 -4.87 1.29 18.65
N TRP A 99 -4.33 2.49 18.47
CA TRP A 99 -3.23 3.01 19.28
C TRP A 99 -3.63 4.05 20.34
N LYS A 100 -4.81 4.67 20.21
CA LYS A 100 -5.32 5.69 21.16
C LYS A 100 -6.39 5.14 22.12
N ALA A 101 -6.82 3.89 21.95
CA ALA A 101 -7.74 3.24 22.86
C ALA A 101 -7.00 2.87 24.17
N LYS A 102 -7.68 3.01 25.32
CA LYS A 102 -7.13 2.62 26.63
C LYS A 102 -7.28 1.11 26.83
N ILE A 103 -6.53 0.33 26.06
CA ILE A 103 -6.52 -1.13 26.08
C ILE A 103 -5.09 -1.65 26.27
N PRO A 104 -4.89 -2.88 26.79
CA PRO A 104 -3.57 -3.48 26.86
C PRO A 104 -2.92 -3.58 25.48
N TYR A 105 -1.60 -3.41 25.40
CA TYR A 105 -0.86 -3.39 24.14
C TYR A 105 -1.07 -4.66 23.29
N LYS A 106 -1.15 -5.84 23.93
CA LYS A 106 -1.46 -7.11 23.23
C LYS A 106 -2.80 -7.08 22.48
N VAL A 107 -3.82 -6.41 23.05
CA VAL A 107 -5.14 -6.25 22.44
C VAL A 107 -5.06 -5.24 21.30
N SER A 108 -4.28 -4.17 21.46
CA SER A 108 -4.00 -3.21 20.40
C SER A 108 -3.34 -3.88 19.17
N CYS A 109 -2.32 -4.72 19.39
CA CYS A 109 -1.70 -5.52 18.33
C CYS A 109 -2.69 -6.46 17.66
N PHE A 110 -3.57 -7.09 18.43
CA PHE A 110 -4.62 -7.94 17.89
C PHE A 110 -5.60 -7.16 17.00
N VAL A 111 -6.10 -6.00 17.45
CA VAL A 111 -6.99 -5.15 16.64
C VAL A 111 -6.26 -4.64 15.38
N TRP A 112 -4.96 -4.33 15.48
CA TRP A 112 -4.15 -4.00 14.31
C TRP A 112 -4.11 -5.16 13.31
N LEU A 113 -3.90 -6.40 13.76
CA LEU A 113 -3.96 -7.57 12.89
C LEU A 113 -5.36 -7.79 12.30
N LEU A 114 -6.43 -7.57 13.07
CA LEU A 114 -7.81 -7.66 12.59
C LEU A 114 -8.07 -6.67 11.46
N THR A 115 -7.66 -5.41 11.64
CA THR A 115 -7.82 -4.35 10.61
C THR A 115 -6.98 -4.60 9.35
N LYS A 116 -5.93 -5.41 9.46
CA LYS A 116 -5.12 -5.88 8.33
C LYS A 116 -5.59 -7.24 7.79
N GLU A 117 -6.69 -7.78 8.32
CA GLU A 117 -7.20 -9.12 8.00
C GLU A 117 -6.12 -10.21 8.07
N ALA A 118 -5.22 -10.11 9.06
CA ALA A 118 -3.99 -10.91 9.17
C ALA A 118 -3.95 -11.84 10.39
N VAL A 119 -5.05 -11.93 11.14
CA VAL A 119 -5.22 -12.87 12.27
C VAL A 119 -5.22 -14.32 11.76
N LEU A 120 -4.88 -15.28 12.62
CA LEU A 120 -4.75 -16.71 12.31
C LEU A 120 -6.09 -17.44 12.11
N THR A 121 -7.02 -16.84 11.37
CA THR A 121 -8.22 -17.53 10.88
C THR A 121 -7.85 -18.61 9.89
N GLN A 122 -8.69 -19.65 9.75
CA GLN A 122 -8.39 -20.77 8.86
C GLN A 122 -8.12 -20.34 7.41
N ASP A 123 -8.83 -19.33 6.88
CA ASP A 123 -8.54 -18.81 5.53
C ASP A 123 -7.12 -18.26 5.40
N ASN A 124 -6.60 -17.58 6.43
CA ASN A 124 -5.26 -17.04 6.45
C ASN A 124 -4.19 -18.11 6.65
N LEU A 125 -4.50 -19.18 7.39
CA LEU A 125 -3.63 -20.35 7.49
C LEU A 125 -3.55 -21.07 6.14
N MET A 126 -4.67 -21.20 5.42
CA MET A 126 -4.69 -21.77 4.06
C MET A 126 -3.88 -20.94 3.07
N LYS A 127 -3.97 -19.60 3.12
CA LYS A 127 -3.11 -18.70 2.31
C LYS A 127 -1.62 -18.89 2.60
N ARG A 128 -1.25 -19.44 3.75
CA ARG A 128 0.14 -19.77 4.14
C ARG A 128 0.54 -21.21 3.81
N GLY A 129 -0.27 -21.94 3.04
CA GLY A 129 0.03 -23.29 2.58
C GLY A 129 -0.40 -24.41 3.54
N ILE A 130 -1.15 -24.10 4.61
CA ILE A 130 -1.69 -25.13 5.51
C ILE A 130 -2.98 -25.71 4.91
N THR A 131 -3.01 -27.02 4.67
CA THR A 131 -4.20 -27.70 4.13
C THR A 131 -5.25 -27.90 5.22
N LEU A 132 -6.39 -27.21 5.10
CA LEU A 132 -7.50 -27.22 6.06
C LEU A 132 -8.82 -27.19 5.29
N CYS A 133 -9.91 -27.67 5.91
CA CYS A 133 -11.26 -27.36 5.45
C CYS A 133 -11.77 -26.13 6.21
N SER A 134 -11.83 -24.98 5.56
CA SER A 134 -12.26 -23.74 6.23
C SER A 134 -13.75 -23.78 6.57
N ARG A 135 -14.05 -23.71 7.87
CA ARG A 135 -15.40 -23.61 8.42
C ARG A 135 -15.35 -22.88 9.76
N CYS A 136 -16.15 -21.84 9.89
CA CYS A 136 -16.25 -21.02 11.10
C CYS A 136 -16.53 -21.87 12.33
N PHE A 137 -15.66 -21.74 13.34
CA PHE A 137 -15.76 -22.48 14.59
C PHE A 137 -17.11 -22.29 15.30
N PHE A 138 -17.69 -21.08 15.26
CA PHE A 138 -18.95 -20.81 15.94
C PHE A 138 -20.18 -21.27 15.17
N CYS A 139 -20.32 -20.90 13.90
CA CYS A 139 -21.57 -21.14 13.18
C CYS A 139 -21.59 -22.47 12.42
N GLY A 140 -20.41 -23.04 12.11
CA GLY A 140 -20.29 -24.27 11.34
C GLY A 140 -20.80 -24.21 9.90
N LYS A 141 -21.21 -23.05 9.38
CA LYS A 141 -21.96 -22.92 8.11
C LYS A 141 -21.19 -22.32 6.95
N THR A 142 -20.26 -21.41 7.24
CA THR A 142 -19.50 -20.65 6.25
C THR A 142 -18.02 -20.74 6.54
N ALA A 143 -17.17 -20.44 5.54
CA ALA A 143 -15.73 -20.39 5.73
C ALA A 143 -15.32 -19.43 6.86
N GLU A 144 -14.31 -19.80 7.64
CA GLU A 144 -13.76 -18.95 8.68
C GLU A 144 -12.83 -17.90 8.06
N THR A 145 -13.35 -16.69 7.91
CA THR A 145 -12.58 -15.50 7.54
C THR A 145 -12.58 -14.51 8.70
N VAL A 146 -11.65 -13.55 8.71
CA VAL A 146 -11.60 -12.50 9.74
C VAL A 146 -12.95 -11.75 9.83
N ASN A 147 -13.48 -11.28 8.70
CA ASN A 147 -14.75 -10.56 8.69
C ASN A 147 -15.91 -11.47 9.11
N HIS A 148 -15.91 -12.74 8.70
CA HIS A 148 -16.95 -13.64 9.15
C HIS A 148 -16.89 -13.86 10.67
N LEU A 149 -15.74 -14.29 11.19
CA LEU A 149 -15.57 -14.66 12.59
C LEU A 149 -15.88 -13.48 13.54
N PHE A 150 -15.41 -12.28 13.23
CA PHE A 150 -15.44 -11.14 14.16
C PHE A 150 -16.59 -10.15 13.95
N ILE A 151 -17.34 -10.19 12.84
CA ILE A 151 -18.46 -9.26 12.60
C ILE A 151 -19.69 -9.88 11.93
N GLN A 152 -19.57 -10.86 11.02
CA GLN A 152 -20.75 -11.39 10.28
C GLN A 152 -21.31 -12.70 10.85
N CYS A 153 -20.56 -13.41 11.70
CA CYS A 153 -21.00 -14.65 12.31
C CYS A 153 -22.19 -14.38 13.23
N LYS A 154 -23.23 -15.22 13.15
CA LYS A 154 -24.46 -15.06 13.95
C LYS A 154 -24.20 -15.03 15.46
N VAL A 155 -23.22 -15.81 15.94
CA VAL A 155 -22.84 -15.82 17.36
C VAL A 155 -22.19 -14.49 17.75
N THR A 156 -21.28 -13.99 16.91
CA THR A 156 -20.63 -12.70 17.11
C THR A 156 -21.61 -11.53 17.01
N ASP A 157 -22.53 -11.56 16.06
CA ASP A 157 -23.61 -10.58 15.93
C ASP A 157 -24.47 -10.53 17.21
N GLN A 158 -24.77 -11.67 17.83
CA GLN A 158 -25.48 -11.70 19.11
C GLN A 158 -24.68 -11.02 20.24
N LEU A 159 -23.36 -11.19 20.30
CA LEU A 159 -22.51 -10.51 21.29
C LEU A 159 -22.54 -8.99 21.12
N TRP A 160 -22.45 -8.52 19.87
CA TRP A 160 -22.58 -7.10 19.56
C TRP A 160 -23.97 -6.57 19.93
N ASN A 161 -25.02 -7.28 19.53
CA ASN A 161 -26.40 -6.91 19.84
C ASN A 161 -26.69 -6.87 21.35
N LEU A 162 -26.08 -7.76 22.15
CA LEU A 162 -26.17 -7.72 23.60
C LEU A 162 -25.66 -6.38 24.16
N PHE A 163 -24.49 -5.94 23.70
CA PHE A 163 -23.92 -4.65 24.11
C PHE A 163 -24.78 -3.47 23.63
N LEU A 164 -25.16 -3.46 22.35
CA LEU A 164 -25.94 -2.38 21.73
C LEU A 164 -27.30 -2.19 22.42
N ARG A 165 -28.02 -3.29 22.68
CA ARG A 165 -29.31 -3.27 23.38
C ARG A 165 -29.16 -2.78 24.81
N ARG A 166 -28.13 -3.25 25.54
CA ARG A 166 -27.87 -2.83 26.93
C ARG A 166 -27.55 -1.34 27.04
N LYS A 167 -27.00 -0.74 25.99
CA LYS A 167 -26.65 0.68 25.93
C LYS A 167 -27.65 1.52 25.13
N SER A 168 -28.72 0.93 24.61
CA SER A 168 -29.71 1.58 23.75
C SER A 168 -29.09 2.32 22.56
N ILE A 169 -28.07 1.73 21.94
CA ILE A 169 -27.37 2.31 20.78
C ILE A 169 -27.99 1.75 19.50
N SER A 170 -28.43 2.65 18.61
CA SER A 170 -28.80 2.29 17.24
C SER A 170 -27.55 2.38 16.36
N TRP A 171 -26.99 1.23 15.99
CA TRP A 171 -25.81 1.13 15.12
C TRP A 171 -25.88 -0.16 14.31
N SER A 172 -25.50 -0.07 13.03
CA SER A 172 -25.53 -1.19 12.09
C SER A 172 -24.11 -1.66 11.77
N MET A 173 -23.90 -2.97 11.82
CA MET A 173 -22.59 -3.60 11.58
C MET A 173 -22.20 -3.53 10.08
N PRO A 174 -21.03 -2.97 9.73
CA PRO A 174 -20.50 -3.01 8.35
C PRO A 174 -19.95 -4.38 7.96
N GLY A 175 -19.53 -4.51 6.68
CA GLY A 175 -19.02 -5.78 6.13
C GLY A 175 -17.54 -6.07 6.41
N ARG A 176 -16.77 -5.06 6.82
CA ARG A 176 -15.32 -5.17 7.09
C ARG A 176 -14.93 -4.61 8.44
N ILE A 177 -13.87 -5.15 9.06
CA ILE A 177 -13.35 -4.66 10.36
C ILE A 177 -12.98 -3.17 10.31
N SER A 178 -12.31 -2.72 9.24
CA SER A 178 -11.89 -1.33 9.10
C SER A 178 -13.10 -0.38 9.01
N GLU A 179 -14.13 -0.76 8.27
CA GLU A 179 -15.40 -0.04 8.17
C GLU A 179 -16.16 -0.04 9.50
N ALA A 180 -16.15 -1.15 10.23
CA ALA A 180 -16.74 -1.25 11.56
C ALA A 180 -16.10 -0.25 12.55
N LEU A 181 -14.77 -0.14 12.57
CA LEU A 181 -14.11 0.87 13.41
C LEU A 181 -14.38 2.30 12.94
N PHE A 182 -14.49 2.52 11.63
CA PHE A 182 -14.79 3.83 11.09
C PHE A 182 -16.21 4.29 11.47
N SER A 183 -17.23 3.46 11.18
CA SER A 183 -18.62 3.79 11.52
C SER A 183 -18.83 3.85 13.04
N TRP A 184 -18.06 3.07 13.82
CA TRP A 184 -18.07 3.17 15.27
C TRP A 184 -17.50 4.50 15.76
N GLU A 185 -16.41 5.03 15.18
CA GLU A 185 -15.90 6.37 15.54
C GLU A 185 -16.93 7.46 15.24
N GLU A 186 -17.67 7.35 14.12
CA GLU A 186 -18.74 8.28 13.74
C GLU A 186 -19.92 8.24 14.72
N ALA A 187 -20.38 7.03 15.07
CA ALA A 187 -21.43 6.85 16.09
C ALA A 187 -21.00 7.38 17.47
N GLY A 188 -19.70 7.29 17.78
CA GLY A 188 -19.10 7.79 19.01
C GLY A 188 -18.97 9.30 19.12
N THR A 189 -19.33 10.06 18.07
CA THR A 189 -19.23 11.53 18.11
C THR A 189 -20.08 12.15 19.22
N GLN A 190 -21.22 11.52 19.53
CA GLN A 190 -22.18 11.92 20.56
C GLN A 190 -21.85 11.35 21.96
N ALA A 191 -20.82 10.51 22.09
CA ALA A 191 -20.49 9.84 23.35
C ALA A 191 -19.84 10.81 24.35
N LYS A 192 -20.36 10.83 25.59
CA LYS A 192 -19.81 11.63 26.71
C LYS A 192 -18.33 11.34 26.98
N ASN A 193 -17.88 10.10 26.77
CA ASN A 193 -16.48 9.70 26.93
C ASN A 193 -15.99 8.90 25.72
N ARG A 194 -15.35 9.58 24.77
CA ARG A 194 -14.76 8.96 23.58
C ARG A 194 -13.66 7.96 23.88
N SER A 195 -12.92 8.12 24.98
CA SER A 195 -11.86 7.18 25.33
C SER A 195 -12.44 5.80 25.67
N ASN A 196 -13.54 5.76 26.42
CA ASN A 196 -14.21 4.50 26.77
C ASN A 196 -14.94 3.91 25.56
N TRP A 197 -15.53 4.76 24.72
CA TRP A 197 -16.19 4.33 23.49
C TRP A 197 -15.26 3.51 22.57
N ARG A 198 -14.00 3.93 22.43
CA ARG A 198 -13.01 3.25 21.57
C ARG A 198 -12.59 1.87 22.08
N ILE A 199 -12.83 1.55 23.35
CA ILE A 199 -12.46 0.26 23.97
C ILE A 199 -13.43 -0.85 23.56
N VAL A 200 -14.69 -0.50 23.26
CA VAL A 200 -15.78 -1.46 23.06
C VAL A 200 -15.49 -2.48 21.95
N PRO A 201 -15.12 -2.09 20.71
CA PRO A 201 -14.87 -3.05 19.64
C PRO A 201 -13.74 -4.02 19.98
N ALA A 202 -12.64 -3.47 20.54
CA ALA A 202 -11.50 -4.25 20.95
C ALA A 202 -11.84 -5.27 22.05
N THR A 203 -12.74 -4.90 22.98
CA THR A 203 -13.18 -5.79 24.06
C THR A 203 -14.01 -6.94 23.53
N ILE A 204 -15.00 -6.64 22.67
CA ILE A 204 -15.87 -7.68 22.09
C ILE A 204 -15.04 -8.63 21.23
N TRP A 205 -14.17 -8.11 20.36
CA TRP A 205 -13.34 -8.97 19.51
C TRP A 205 -12.31 -9.77 20.30
N TRP A 206 -11.80 -9.28 21.43
CA TRP A 206 -10.86 -10.03 22.25
C TRP A 206 -11.52 -11.19 23.03
N THR A 207 -12.85 -11.19 23.15
CA THR A 207 -13.60 -12.32 23.76
C THR A 207 -13.92 -13.44 22.78
N ILE A 208 -13.67 -13.22 21.49
CA ILE A 208 -13.83 -14.18 20.40
C ILE A 208 -12.49 -14.89 20.18
#